data_AF-A0A817HSF7-F1
#
_entry.id   AF-A0A817HSF7-F1
#
_cell.length_a   1.000
_cell.length_b   1.000
_cell.length_c   1.000
_cell.angle_alpha   90.00
_cell.angle_beta   90.00
_cell.angle_gamma   90.00
#
_symmetry.space_group_name_H-M   'P 1'
#
loop_
_entity.id
_entity.type
_entity.pdbx_description
1 polymer ?
#
loop_
_entity_poly.entity_id
_entity_poly.type
_entity_poly.pdbx_seq_one_letter_code
_entity_poly.pdbx_strand_id
1 'polypeptide(L)'
;MQPYTCKYHVGAWGCYRHSFGKTGPGAQACYDKQGNWIADPWKGAGTLDAETASGSLIQTQKHYYADVLPYDNCCKGADLPQPRTCNMYFEKRPPGACVQKPTL
;
A
#
# COMPACT_ATOMS: atom_id res chain seq x y z
N MET A 1 -3.19 10.33 15.91
CA MET A 1 -4.27 10.04 14.94
C MET A 1 -3.62 9.63 13.63
N GLN A 2 -3.91 8.42 13.14
CA GLN A 2 -3.34 7.96 11.87
C GLN A 2 -4.17 8.52 10.70
N PRO A 3 -3.54 9.02 9.63
CA PRO A 3 -4.28 9.59 8.51
C PRO A 3 -5.10 8.52 7.78
N TYR A 4 -6.34 8.84 7.46
CA TYR A 4 -7.21 8.06 6.57
C TYR A 4 -6.57 8.03 5.17
N THR A 5 -5.84 6.96 4.83
CA THR A 5 -5.09 6.85 3.55
C THR A 5 -5.86 6.14 2.44
N CYS A 6 -7.17 5.96 2.61
CA CYS A 6 -8.03 5.17 1.73
C CYS A 6 -8.22 5.78 0.33
N LYS A 7 -7.81 7.05 0.13
CA LYS A 7 -7.89 7.75 -1.17
C LYS A 7 -7.07 7.06 -2.27
N TYR A 8 -6.08 6.26 -1.89
CA TYR A 8 -5.21 5.56 -2.83
C TYR A 8 -5.72 4.14 -3.11
N HIS A 9 -6.28 3.43 -2.15
CA HIS A 9 -6.65 2.01 -2.32
C HIS A 9 -8.12 1.81 -2.66
N VAL A 10 -8.44 1.54 -3.93
CA VAL A 10 -9.83 1.34 -4.41
C VAL A 10 -10.47 0.14 -3.72
N GLY A 11 -11.61 0.36 -3.04
CA GLY A 11 -12.31 -0.70 -2.30
C GLY A 11 -11.95 -0.79 -0.82
N ALA A 12 -10.84 -0.17 -0.40
CA ALA A 12 -10.49 -0.07 1.01
C ALA A 12 -11.34 0.99 1.72
N TRP A 13 -11.88 0.63 2.89
CA TRP A 13 -12.55 1.54 3.80
C TRP A 13 -11.60 2.16 4.82
N GLY A 14 -10.61 1.39 5.27
CA GLY A 14 -9.60 1.80 6.24
C GLY A 14 -8.24 1.20 5.90
N CYS A 15 -7.18 2.00 5.94
CA CYS A 15 -5.81 1.51 5.81
C CYS A 15 -4.98 2.00 6.99
N TYR A 16 -4.17 1.10 7.54
CA TYR A 16 -3.32 1.33 8.68
C TYR A 16 -1.87 1.18 8.25
N ARG A 17 -1.03 2.11 8.68
CA ARG A 17 0.39 2.13 8.31
C ARG A 17 1.26 1.88 9.53
N HIS A 18 2.32 1.11 9.33
CA HIS A 18 3.38 0.91 10.29
C HIS A 18 4.72 1.20 9.64
N SER A 19 5.59 1.94 10.33
CA SER A 19 6.99 2.10 9.96
C SER A 19 7.86 1.90 11.19
N PHE A 20 8.97 1.19 11.04
CA PHE A 20 9.90 0.92 12.14
C PHE A 20 10.63 2.19 12.61
N GLY A 21 10.74 3.21 11.75
CA GLY A 21 11.38 4.48 12.07
C GLY A 21 10.79 5.68 11.32
N LYS A 22 11.44 6.84 11.48
CA LYS A 22 11.12 8.11 10.80
C LYS A 22 11.67 8.19 9.37
N THR A 23 12.42 7.18 8.93
CA THR A 23 13.01 7.06 7.58
C THR A 23 13.05 5.59 7.19
N GLY A 24 13.06 5.28 5.89
CA GLY A 24 13.11 3.91 5.40
C GLY A 24 11.72 3.27 5.24
N PRO A 25 11.63 1.94 5.06
CA PRO A 25 10.41 1.30 4.57
C PRO A 25 9.24 1.33 5.55
N GLY A 26 8.04 1.28 4.98
CA GLY A 26 6.76 1.18 5.68
C GLY A 26 5.93 0.00 5.19
N ALA A 27 4.90 -0.35 5.94
CA ALA A 27 3.92 -1.35 5.56
C ALA A 27 2.51 -0.80 5.75
N GLN A 28 1.62 -1.09 4.81
CA GLN A 28 0.21 -0.72 4.88
C GLN A 28 -0.67 -1.98 4.91
N ALA A 29 -1.66 -2.01 5.79
CA ALA A 29 -2.71 -3.02 5.82
C ALA A 29 -4.07 -2.36 5.61
N CYS A 30 -4.81 -2.80 4.59
CA CYS A 30 -6.10 -2.22 4.22
C CYS A 30 -7.25 -3.21 4.44
N TYR A 31 -8.41 -2.65 4.79
CA TYR A 31 -9.61 -3.39 5.17
C TYR A 31 -10.82 -2.84 4.43
N ASP A 32 -11.75 -3.72 4.08
CA ASP A 32 -13.03 -3.36 3.44
C ASP A 32 -14.02 -2.74 4.45
N LYS A 33 -15.24 -2.43 3.99
CA LYS A 33 -16.29 -1.85 4.84
C LYS A 33 -16.78 -2.79 5.95
N GLN A 34 -16.58 -4.11 5.77
CA GLN A 34 -16.92 -5.13 6.74
C GLN A 34 -15.78 -5.36 7.75
N GLY A 35 -14.63 -4.70 7.56
CA GLY A 35 -13.45 -4.87 8.38
C GLY A 35 -12.63 -6.11 8.03
N ASN A 36 -12.88 -6.75 6.89
CA ASN A 36 -12.05 -7.85 6.42
C ASN A 36 -10.77 -7.32 5.77
N TRP A 37 -9.67 -8.00 6.01
CA TRP A 37 -8.40 -7.68 5.37
C TRP A 37 -8.47 -7.93 3.86
N ILE A 38 -8.02 -6.95 3.08
CA ILE A 38 -7.97 -7.05 1.62
C ILE A 38 -6.60 -7.61 1.22
N ALA A 39 -6.59 -8.86 0.75
CA ALA A 39 -5.38 -9.54 0.28
C ALA A 39 -5.12 -9.33 -1.22
N ASP A 40 -6.16 -9.04 -1.99
CA ASP A 40 -6.08 -8.91 -3.45
C ASP A 40 -5.61 -7.49 -3.82
N PRO A 41 -4.41 -7.32 -4.41
CA PRO A 41 -3.87 -6.01 -4.79
C PRO A 41 -4.80 -5.24 -5.74
N TRP A 42 -5.58 -5.94 -6.57
CA TRP A 42 -6.51 -5.33 -7.51
C TRP A 42 -7.84 -4.89 -6.87
N LYS A 43 -8.05 -5.21 -5.59
CA LYS A 43 -9.23 -4.82 -4.80
C LYS A 43 -8.88 -3.84 -3.68
N GLY A 44 -7.71 -3.19 -3.75
CA GLY A 44 -7.29 -2.18 -2.80
C GLY A 44 -6.54 -2.73 -1.59
N ALA A 45 -5.76 -3.81 -1.76
CA ALA A 45 -4.86 -4.26 -0.72
C ALA A 45 -3.79 -3.20 -0.41
N GLY A 46 -3.40 -3.11 0.86
CA GLY A 46 -2.28 -2.27 1.26
C GLY A 46 -0.96 -2.80 0.69
N THR A 47 0.00 -1.92 0.48
CA THR A 47 1.30 -2.23 -0.12
C THR A 47 2.43 -2.01 0.88
N LEU A 48 3.60 -2.60 0.59
CA LEU A 48 4.84 -2.17 1.22
C LEU A 48 5.28 -0.82 0.61
N ASP A 49 5.71 0.10 1.46
CA ASP A 49 6.32 1.37 1.05
C ASP A 49 7.84 1.23 1.08
N ALA A 50 8.56 1.69 0.05
CA ALA A 50 10.01 1.86 0.12
C ALA A 50 10.39 2.95 1.11
N GLU A 51 9.58 4.00 1.17
CA GLU A 51 9.87 5.20 1.93
C GLU A 51 8.69 5.49 2.85
N THR A 52 8.94 5.65 4.13
CA THR A 52 7.90 5.98 5.10
C THR A 52 7.33 7.36 4.78
N ALA A 53 6.01 7.47 4.87
CA ALA A 53 5.29 8.73 4.74
C ALA A 53 5.53 9.68 5.94
N SER A 54 6.13 9.18 7.02
CA SER A 54 6.38 9.94 8.25
C SER A 54 7.77 10.56 8.21
N GLY A 55 7.89 11.88 8.43
CA GLY A 55 9.20 12.52 8.51
C GLY A 55 9.20 13.98 8.08
N SER A 56 10.35 14.43 7.56
CA SER A 56 10.52 15.77 6.99
C SER A 56 9.81 15.91 5.64
N LEU A 57 9.69 17.15 5.13
CA LEU A 57 9.14 17.40 3.79
C LEU A 57 9.88 16.62 2.68
N ILE A 58 11.21 16.52 2.79
CA ILE A 58 12.04 15.75 1.87
C ILE A 58 11.66 14.26 1.90
N GLN A 59 11.42 13.72 3.10
CA GLN A 59 10.98 12.33 3.25
C GLN A 59 9.59 12.12 2.63
N THR A 60 8.65 13.05 2.87
CA THR A 60 7.31 13.01 2.26
C THR A 60 7.38 13.04 0.73
N GLN A 61 8.27 13.85 0.14
CA GLN A 61 8.48 13.86 -1.31
C GLN A 61 9.06 12.53 -1.82
N LYS A 62 10.04 11.95 -1.12
CA LYS A 62 10.57 10.62 -1.47
C LYS A 62 9.47 9.56 -1.47
N HIS A 63 8.65 9.50 -0.43
CA HIS A 63 7.48 8.61 -0.38
C HIS A 63 6.52 8.85 -1.54
N TYR A 64 6.23 10.11 -1.87
CA TYR A 64 5.35 10.41 -2.99
C TYR A 64 5.88 9.84 -4.33
N TYR A 65 7.15 10.08 -4.66
CA TYR A 65 7.72 9.61 -5.92
C TYR A 65 7.98 8.10 -5.96
N ALA A 66 8.37 7.50 -4.83
CA ALA A 66 8.73 6.08 -4.76
C ALA A 66 7.51 5.16 -4.62
N ASP A 67 6.45 5.61 -3.96
CA ASP A 67 5.34 4.75 -3.54
C ASP A 67 3.97 5.22 -4.09
N VAL A 68 3.64 6.51 -3.99
CA VAL A 68 2.32 7.05 -4.38
C VAL A 68 2.18 7.17 -5.90
N LEU A 69 3.14 7.82 -6.57
CA LEU A 69 3.08 8.06 -8.01
C LEU A 69 3.05 6.75 -8.83
N PRO A 70 3.89 5.73 -8.53
CA PRO A 70 3.80 4.45 -9.22
C PRO A 70 2.47 3.75 -8.98
N TYR A 71 1.94 3.77 -7.74
CA TYR A 71 0.64 3.21 -7.42
C TYR A 71 -0.47 3.88 -8.23
N ASP A 72 -0.53 5.21 -8.25
CA ASP A 72 -1.56 5.97 -8.96
C ASP A 72 -1.54 5.68 -10.46
N ASN A 73 -0.35 5.62 -11.06
CA ASN A 73 -0.18 5.24 -12.47
C ASN A 73 -0.65 3.80 -12.75
N CYS A 74 -0.65 2.94 -11.75
CA CYS A 74 -1.03 1.53 -11.87
C CYS A 74 -2.51 1.26 -11.58
N CYS A 75 -3.10 1.99 -10.63
CA CYS A 75 -4.37 1.63 -10.01
C CYS A 75 -5.49 2.66 -10.21
N LYS A 76 -5.20 3.89 -10.66
CA LYS A 76 -6.23 4.88 -11.00
C LYS A 76 -6.59 4.82 -12.48
N GLY A 77 -7.40 3.83 -12.83
CA GLY A 77 -8.07 3.73 -14.12
C GLY A 77 -8.83 2.41 -14.23
N ALA A 78 -10.17 2.45 -14.19
CA ALA A 78 -11.01 1.25 -14.30
C ALA A 78 -10.86 0.53 -15.66
N ASP A 79 -10.31 1.24 -16.66
CA ASP A 79 -10.23 0.80 -18.06
C ASP A 79 -8.78 0.59 -18.56
N LEU A 80 -7.78 0.63 -17.67
CA LEU A 80 -6.39 0.44 -18.10
C LEU A 80 -6.05 -1.07 -18.14
N PRO A 81 -5.73 -1.64 -19.31
CA PRO A 81 -5.36 -3.05 -19.43
C PRO A 81 -4.09 -3.27 -18.60
N GLN A 82 -4.17 -4.11 -17.56
CA GLN A 82 -3.11 -4.43 -16.59
C GLN A 82 -1.71 -4.31 -17.20
N PRO A 83 -1.08 -3.12 -17.17
CA PRO A 83 0.18 -2.97 -17.86
C PRO A 83 1.21 -3.77 -17.08
N ARG A 84 2.16 -4.39 -17.78
CA ARG A 84 3.26 -5.18 -17.19
C ARG A 84 3.94 -4.47 -16.01
N THR A 85 3.94 -3.13 -16.03
CA THR A 85 4.42 -2.25 -14.95
C THR A 85 3.65 -2.36 -13.64
N CYS A 86 2.34 -2.62 -13.66
CA CYS A 86 1.52 -2.86 -12.47
C CYS A 86 1.84 -4.20 -11.83
N ASN A 87 1.99 -5.25 -12.64
CA ASN A 87 2.41 -6.56 -12.13
C ASN A 87 3.77 -6.46 -11.46
N MET A 88 4.73 -5.77 -12.11
CA MET A 88 6.04 -5.51 -11.51
C MET A 88 5.94 -4.68 -10.22
N TYR A 89 5.04 -3.70 -10.15
CA TYR A 89 4.80 -2.93 -8.94
C TYR A 89 4.36 -3.84 -7.78
N PHE A 90 3.31 -4.65 -7.97
CA PHE A 90 2.79 -5.54 -6.92
C PHE A 90 3.73 -6.70 -6.58
N GLU A 91 4.52 -7.20 -7.52
CA GLU A 91 5.60 -8.16 -7.24
C GLU A 91 6.66 -7.59 -6.30
N LYS A 92 7.01 -6.30 -6.46
CA LYS A 92 8.00 -5.63 -5.61
C LYS A 92 7.39 -5.08 -4.32
N ARG A 93 6.08 -4.81 -4.31
CA ARG A 93 5.32 -4.23 -3.19
C ARG A 93 4.14 -5.15 -2.81
N PRO A 94 4.41 -6.41 -2.45
CA PRO A 94 3.33 -7.34 -2.15
C PRO A 94 2.52 -6.85 -0.94
N PRO A 95 1.22 -7.15 -0.89
CA PRO A 95 0.46 -6.96 0.33
C PRO A 95 1.08 -7.80 1.45
N GLY A 96 1.10 -7.25 2.67
CA GLY A 96 1.64 -7.95 3.83
C GLY A 96 0.89 -9.26 4.07
N ALA A 97 1.59 -10.39 4.14
CA ALA A 97 0.97 -11.69 4.43
C ALA A 97 1.00 -11.97 5.94
N CYS A 98 -0.17 -12.26 6.54
CA CYS A 98 -0.21 -12.96 7.81
C CYS A 98 0.07 -14.45 7.54
N VAL A 99 1.33 -14.86 7.68
CA VAL A 99 1.66 -16.28 7.71
C VAL A 99 1.19 -16.82 9.07
N GLN A 100 0.09 -17.57 9.09
CA GLN A 100 -0.21 -18.36 10.28
C GLN A 100 0.98 -19.29 10.51
N LYS A 101 1.65 -19.17 11.66
CA LYS A 101 2.64 -20.17 12.04
C LYS A 101 1.94 -21.52 12.07
N PRO A 102 2.49 -22.58 11.43
CA PRO A 102 1.92 -23.90 11.58
C PRO A 102 1.89 -24.23 13.07
N THR A 103 0.71 -24.62 13.55
CA THR A 103 0.53 -25.16 14.90
C THR A 103 1.39 -26.42 14.98
N LEU A 104 2.40 -26.41 15.85
CA LEU A 104 3.17 -27.60 16.21
C LEU A 104 2.30 -28.58 16.99
#